data_AF-A0A8S9JD00-F1
#
_entry.id   AF-A0A8S9JD00-F1
#
_cell.length_a   1.000
_cell.length_b   1.000
_cell.length_c   1.000
_cell.angle_alpha   90.00
_cell.angle_beta   90.00
_cell.angle_gamma   90.00
#
_symmetry.space_group_name_H-M   'P 1'
#
loop_
_entity.id
_entity.type
_entity.pdbx_description
1 polymer ?
#
loop_
_entity_poly.entity_id
_entity_poly.type
_entity_poly.pdbx_seq_one_letter_code
_entity_poly.pdbx_strand_id
1 'polypeptide(L)'
;MKADDDTYIRQESLVASLRPLPREDLYYGYVIPCPSMDPFVHYMSGMGYLVSWDIAVWLKDSEIPKKHLEGPEDKVFGDWIREGRRGKNRFNAKWSMYNFPEPPTRCTHELWPDTIAVHLLKNQEKWIRTLNYFNVTSNLKPSKLYHIP
;
A
#
# COMPACT_ATOMS: atom_id res chain seq x y z
N MET A 1 -2.13 6.75 -5.82
CA MET A 1 -1.79 5.82 -4.72
C MET A 1 -2.13 6.51 -3.42
N LYS A 2 -2.67 5.78 -2.46
CA LYS A 2 -2.81 6.21 -1.06
C LYS A 2 -1.91 5.32 -0.20
N ALA A 3 -1.24 5.91 0.78
CA ALA A 3 -0.46 5.23 1.81
C ALA A 3 -0.41 6.10 3.06
N ASP A 4 -0.14 5.48 4.21
CA ASP A 4 -0.03 6.16 5.49
C ASP A 4 1.39 6.73 5.71
N ASP A 5 1.54 7.69 6.63
CA ASP A 5 2.80 8.39 6.92
C ASP A 5 3.87 7.51 7.58
N ASP A 6 3.49 6.31 8.00
CA ASP A 6 4.35 5.27 8.57
C ASP A 6 4.61 4.11 7.59
N THR A 7 4.42 4.36 6.29
CA THR A 7 4.72 3.43 5.21
C THR A 7 5.95 3.87 4.42
N TYR A 8 6.99 3.04 4.39
CA TYR A 8 8.10 3.21 3.45
C TYR A 8 7.75 2.54 2.12
N ILE A 9 7.87 3.26 1.01
CA ILE A 9 7.59 2.75 -0.35
C ILE A 9 8.85 2.78 -1.20
N ARG A 10 9.17 1.65 -1.83
CA ARG A 10 10.22 1.54 -2.85
C ARG A 10 9.63 1.84 -4.22
N GLN A 11 9.77 3.09 -4.65
CA GLN A 11 9.14 3.61 -5.87
C GLN A 11 9.49 2.80 -7.14
N GLU A 12 10.75 2.41 -7.31
CA GLU A 12 11.16 1.62 -8.49
C GLU A 12 10.47 0.26 -8.54
N SER A 13 10.45 -0.46 -7.41
CA SER A 13 9.76 -1.76 -7.28
C SER A 13 8.25 -1.62 -7.52
N LEU A 14 7.63 -0.57 -6.97
CA LEU A 14 6.22 -0.27 -7.21
C LEU A 14 5.95 -0.04 -8.71
N VAL A 15 6.76 0.78 -9.38
CA VAL A 15 6.58 1.05 -10.82
C VAL A 15 6.76 -0.24 -11.63
N ALA A 16 7.77 -1.05 -11.29
CA ALA A 16 8.02 -2.32 -11.97
C ALA A 16 6.83 -3.28 -11.84
N SER A 17 6.21 -3.38 -10.64
CA SER A 17 5.05 -4.25 -10.42
C SER A 17 3.78 -3.78 -11.14
N LEU A 18 3.64 -2.46 -11.36
CA LEU A 18 2.48 -1.87 -12.02
C LEU A 18 2.57 -1.90 -13.55
N ARG A 19 3.78 -1.88 -14.12
CA ARG A 19 4.00 -1.85 -15.58
C ARG A 19 3.22 -2.92 -16.37
N PRO A 20 3.14 -4.18 -15.95
CA PRO A 20 2.41 -5.21 -16.71
C PRO A 20 0.90 -5.19 -16.48
N LEU A 21 0.38 -4.35 -15.56
CA LEU A 21 -1.01 -4.40 -15.14
C LEU A 21 -1.92 -3.51 -16.02
N PRO A 22 -3.24 -3.81 -16.07
CA PRO A 22 -4.21 -2.96 -16.73
C PRO A 22 -4.22 -1.53 -16.19
N ARG A 23 -4.51 -0.55 -17.05
CA ARG A 23 -4.58 0.87 -16.68
C ARG A 23 -5.98 1.36 -16.33
N GLU A 24 -6.99 0.52 -16.55
CA GLU A 24 -8.40 0.80 -16.32
C GLU A 24 -8.95 -0.14 -15.25
N ASP A 25 -9.87 0.36 -14.44
CA ASP A 25 -10.52 -0.36 -13.34
C ASP A 25 -9.55 -1.17 -12.44
N LEU A 26 -8.31 -0.69 -12.32
CA LEU A 26 -7.23 -1.30 -11.55
C LEU A 26 -7.43 -1.01 -10.07
N TYR A 27 -7.35 -2.05 -9.23
CA TYR A 27 -7.26 -1.90 -7.78
C TYR A 27 -6.15 -2.80 -7.25
N TYR A 28 -5.03 -2.19 -6.86
CA TYR A 28 -3.79 -2.85 -6.51
C TYR A 28 -3.44 -2.58 -5.05
N GLY A 29 -3.00 -3.59 -4.31
CA GLY A 29 -2.54 -3.42 -2.93
C GLY A 29 -2.47 -4.72 -2.16
N TYR A 30 -2.44 -4.65 -0.83
CA TYR A 30 -2.38 -5.81 0.04
C TYR A 30 -3.77 -6.23 0.53
N VAL A 31 -4.29 -7.38 0.11
CA VAL A 31 -5.65 -7.80 0.49
C VAL A 31 -5.76 -8.25 1.96
N ILE A 32 -6.85 -7.88 2.61
CA ILE A 32 -7.28 -8.37 3.93
C ILE A 32 -8.39 -9.41 3.74
N PRO A 33 -8.41 -10.51 4.52
CA PRO A 33 -7.54 -10.82 5.67
C PRO A 33 -6.14 -11.26 5.25
N CYS A 34 -5.15 -11.06 6.14
CA CYS A 34 -3.74 -11.30 5.81
C CYS A 34 -3.40 -12.71 5.29
N PRO A 35 -4.06 -13.80 5.74
CA PRO A 35 -3.83 -15.14 5.18
C PRO A 35 -4.39 -15.34 3.75
N SER A 36 -5.26 -14.46 3.26
CA SER A 36 -5.84 -14.60 1.92
C SER A 36 -4.86 -14.16 0.85
N MET A 37 -4.76 -14.95 -0.22
CA MET A 37 -4.11 -14.56 -1.48
C MET A 37 -5.11 -14.08 -2.54
N ASP A 38 -6.41 -14.34 -2.36
CA ASP A 38 -7.46 -13.94 -3.29
C ASP A 38 -7.73 -12.42 -3.15
N PRO A 39 -7.50 -11.63 -4.21
CA PRO A 39 -7.66 -10.17 -4.20
C PRO A 39 -9.13 -9.70 -4.11
N PHE A 40 -10.11 -10.61 -4.24
CA PHE A 40 -11.53 -10.27 -4.25
C PHE A 40 -12.24 -10.51 -2.91
N VAL A 41 -11.55 -11.03 -1.89
CA VAL A 41 -12.19 -11.41 -0.60
C VAL A 41 -12.80 -10.22 0.13
N HIS A 42 -12.00 -9.19 0.44
CA HIS A 42 -12.52 -7.96 1.06
C HIS A 42 -11.96 -6.72 0.35
N TYR A 43 -10.96 -6.08 0.95
CA TYR A 43 -10.43 -4.78 0.57
C TYR A 43 -8.90 -4.78 0.66
N MET A 44 -8.27 -3.79 0.05
CA MET A 44 -6.82 -3.56 0.17
C MET A 44 -6.53 -2.74 1.42
N SER A 45 -5.59 -3.18 2.25
CA SER A 45 -5.28 -2.59 3.56
C SER A 45 -4.68 -1.18 3.47
N GLY A 46 -4.72 -0.50 4.62
CA GLY A 46 -4.00 0.76 4.87
C GLY A 46 -2.48 0.72 4.68
N MET A 47 -1.85 -0.44 4.45
CA MET A 47 -0.42 -0.54 4.07
C MET A 47 -0.08 0.22 2.78
N GLY A 48 -1.12 0.57 2.02
CA GLY A 48 -1.04 1.30 0.78
C GLY A 48 -1.82 0.57 -0.30
N TYR A 49 -2.53 1.35 -1.10
CA TYR A 49 -3.22 0.82 -2.27
C TYR A 49 -3.23 1.86 -3.39
N LEU A 50 -3.40 1.36 -4.61
CA LEU A 50 -3.46 2.16 -5.82
C LEU A 50 -4.72 1.80 -6.59
N VAL A 51 -5.38 2.82 -7.11
CA VAL A 51 -6.43 2.67 -8.10
C VAL A 51 -6.08 3.40 -9.38
N SER A 52 -6.63 2.93 -10.50
CA SER A 52 -6.55 3.64 -11.76
C SER A 52 -7.32 4.96 -11.73
N TRP A 53 -7.01 5.84 -12.68
CA TRP A 53 -7.58 7.18 -12.75
C TRP A 53 -9.10 7.18 -12.97
N ASP A 54 -9.62 6.25 -13.75
CA ASP A 54 -11.06 6.10 -13.98
C ASP A 54 -11.85 5.78 -12.70
N ILE A 55 -11.27 5.02 -11.77
CA ILE A 55 -11.86 4.82 -10.43
C ILE A 55 -11.84 6.14 -9.64
N ALA A 56 -10.74 6.90 -9.70
CA ALA A 56 -10.67 8.21 -9.03
C ALA A 56 -11.71 9.21 -9.56
N VAL A 57 -11.91 9.25 -10.88
CA VAL A 57 -12.98 10.04 -11.52
C VAL A 57 -14.35 9.55 -11.09
N TRP A 58 -14.58 8.23 -11.09
CA TRP A 58 -15.85 7.66 -10.64
C TRP A 58 -16.18 8.04 -9.18
N LEU A 59 -15.20 8.06 -8.28
CA LEU A 59 -15.40 8.46 -6.88
C LEU A 59 -15.91 9.89 -6.74
N LYS A 60 -15.42 10.81 -7.58
CA LYS A 60 -15.84 12.21 -7.59
C LYS A 60 -17.32 12.36 -7.96
N ASP A 61 -17.78 11.61 -8.95
CA ASP A 61 -19.11 11.79 -9.54
C ASP A 61 -20.17 10.84 -8.94
N SER A 62 -19.75 9.79 -8.24
CA SER A 62 -20.62 8.76 -7.66
C SER A 62 -21.32 9.24 -6.38
N GLU A 63 -22.58 8.86 -6.22
CA GLU A 63 -23.34 9.04 -4.98
C GLU A 63 -22.99 7.98 -3.91
N ILE A 64 -22.30 6.89 -4.28
CA ILE A 64 -21.97 5.78 -3.36
C ILE A 64 -21.10 6.26 -2.19
N PRO A 65 -19.94 6.93 -2.42
CA PRO A 65 -19.11 7.42 -1.32
C PRO A 65 -19.85 8.40 -0.38
N LYS A 66 -20.81 9.17 -0.91
CA LYS A 66 -21.55 10.17 -0.13
C LYS A 66 -22.49 9.57 0.92
N LYS A 67 -22.88 8.29 0.76
CA LYS A 67 -23.82 7.61 1.67
C LYS A 67 -23.16 7.03 2.91
N HIS A 68 -21.84 6.79 2.87
CA HIS A 68 -21.14 6.11 3.97
C HIS A 68 -19.67 6.52 4.01
N LEU A 69 -19.31 7.40 4.96
CA LEU A 69 -17.95 7.91 5.16
C LEU A 69 -17.34 7.51 6.51
N GLU A 70 -18.06 6.74 7.33
CA GLU A 70 -17.69 6.44 8.72
C GLU A 70 -17.05 5.06 8.87
N GLY A 71 -15.90 4.99 9.55
CA GLY A 71 -15.18 3.75 9.85
C GLY A 71 -13.73 3.79 9.37
N PRO A 72 -13.03 2.64 9.40
CA PRO A 72 -11.68 2.54 8.82
C PRO A 72 -11.73 2.85 7.33
N GLU A 73 -10.93 3.83 6.91
CA GLU A 73 -10.96 4.40 5.56
C GLU A 73 -10.79 3.35 4.46
N ASP A 74 -9.86 2.41 4.63
CA ASP A 74 -9.56 1.34 3.68
C ASP A 74 -10.71 0.33 3.53
N LYS A 75 -11.36 -0.02 4.64
CA LYS A 75 -12.56 -0.86 4.65
C LYS A 75 -13.72 -0.16 3.96
N VAL A 76 -13.98 1.09 4.32
CA VAL A 76 -15.06 1.91 3.73
C VAL A 76 -14.84 2.07 2.23
N PHE A 77 -13.61 2.37 1.80
CA PHE A 77 -13.24 2.43 0.40
C PHE A 77 -13.52 1.11 -0.33
N GLY A 78 -13.09 -0.02 0.24
CA GLY A 78 -13.37 -1.35 -0.33
C GLY A 78 -14.86 -1.66 -0.46
N ASP A 79 -15.68 -1.19 0.49
CA ASP A 79 -17.13 -1.30 0.44
C ASP A 79 -17.71 -0.47 -0.73
N TRP A 80 -17.23 0.76 -0.96
CA TRP A 80 -17.62 1.57 -2.13
C TRP A 80 -17.27 0.89 -3.45
N ILE A 81 -16.05 0.37 -3.58
CA ILE A 81 -15.59 -0.32 -4.79
C ILE A 81 -16.47 -1.54 -5.09
N ARG A 82 -16.86 -2.28 -4.05
CA ARG A 82 -17.75 -3.45 -4.18
C ARG A 82 -19.17 -3.03 -4.60
N GLU A 83 -19.76 -2.04 -3.94
CA GLU A 83 -21.10 -1.54 -4.28
C GLU A 83 -21.15 -0.94 -5.70
N GLY A 84 -20.11 -0.18 -6.06
CA GLY A 84 -19.95 0.43 -7.38
C GLY A 84 -19.58 -0.53 -8.50
N ARG A 85 -19.34 -1.81 -8.19
CA ARG A 85 -18.86 -2.84 -9.12
C ARG A 85 -17.60 -2.39 -9.90
N ARG A 86 -16.71 -1.69 -9.19
CA ARG A 86 -15.41 -1.21 -9.67
C ARG A 86 -14.28 -2.11 -9.21
N GLY A 87 -13.07 -1.82 -9.69
CA GLY A 87 -11.89 -2.59 -9.37
C GLY A 87 -12.06 -4.03 -9.83
N LYS A 88 -12.42 -4.28 -11.08
CA LYS A 88 -12.48 -5.65 -11.65
C LYS A 88 -11.08 -6.18 -11.93
N ASN A 89 -10.13 -5.30 -12.19
CA ASN A 89 -8.72 -5.62 -12.32
C ASN A 89 -8.06 -5.54 -10.93
N ARG A 90 -8.37 -6.47 -10.03
CA ARG A 90 -7.75 -6.50 -8.68
C ARG A 90 -6.47 -7.32 -8.68
N PHE A 91 -5.41 -6.75 -8.13
CA PHE A 91 -4.13 -7.41 -8.02
C PHE A 91 -3.61 -7.31 -6.59
N ASN A 92 -3.28 -8.48 -6.04
CA ASN A 92 -2.70 -8.60 -4.72
C ASN A 92 -1.17 -8.41 -4.80
N ALA A 93 -0.65 -7.54 -3.96
CA ALA A 93 0.76 -7.20 -3.87
C ALA A 93 1.53 -8.03 -2.84
N LYS A 94 0.90 -9.05 -2.23
CA LYS A 94 1.63 -10.08 -1.45
C LYS A 94 2.59 -10.82 -2.37
N TRP A 95 3.87 -11.02 -2.07
CA TRP A 95 4.64 -10.87 -0.82
C TRP A 95 5.41 -9.54 -0.68
N SER A 96 5.18 -8.56 -1.55
CA SER A 96 6.01 -7.35 -1.64
C SER A 96 5.54 -6.19 -0.78
N MET A 97 4.34 -6.25 -0.20
CA MET A 97 3.84 -5.26 0.76
C MET A 97 3.55 -5.97 2.09
N TYR A 98 3.99 -5.42 3.21
CA TYR A 98 3.83 -6.07 4.52
C TYR A 98 4.06 -5.09 5.67
N ASN A 99 3.59 -5.47 6.86
CA ASN A 99 3.92 -4.76 8.10
C ASN A 99 5.36 -5.05 8.51
N PHE A 100 6.02 -4.07 9.14
CA PHE A 100 7.36 -4.23 9.70
C PHE A 100 7.45 -5.52 10.55
N PRO A 101 8.54 -6.32 10.44
CA PRO A 101 8.62 -7.68 10.99
C PRO A 101 8.26 -7.83 12.48
N GLU A 102 8.42 -6.77 13.27
CA GLU A 102 8.25 -6.77 14.72
C GLU A 102 7.12 -5.81 15.19
N PRO A 103 6.20 -6.29 16.06
CA PRO A 103 6.04 -7.67 16.49
C PRO A 103 5.45 -8.57 15.36
N PRO A 104 5.74 -9.89 15.35
CA PRO A 104 5.19 -10.79 14.35
C PRO A 104 3.67 -10.85 14.40
N THR A 105 3.04 -10.78 13.22
CA THR A 105 1.60 -10.96 13.02
C THR A 105 1.37 -11.82 11.78
N ARG A 106 0.10 -12.04 11.40
CA ARG A 106 -0.22 -12.70 10.12
C ARG A 106 0.08 -11.86 8.89
N CYS A 107 0.45 -10.59 9.08
CA CYS A 107 0.65 -9.59 8.02
C CYS A 107 2.11 -9.14 7.91
N THR A 108 3.02 -9.78 8.65
CA THR A 108 4.45 -9.48 8.69
C THR A 108 5.25 -10.61 8.07
N HIS A 109 6.40 -10.26 7.51
CA HIS A 109 7.52 -11.16 7.29
C HIS A 109 8.81 -10.32 7.32
N GLU A 110 9.97 -10.96 7.16
CA GLU A 110 11.28 -10.32 7.14
C GLU A 110 11.41 -9.24 6.06
N LEU A 111 12.37 -8.33 6.24
CA LEU A 111 12.75 -7.42 5.15
C LEU A 111 13.33 -8.23 3.98
N TRP A 112 12.84 -7.98 2.76
CA TRP A 112 13.19 -8.77 1.56
C TRP A 112 13.56 -7.89 0.34
N PRO A 113 14.44 -8.32 -0.58
CA PRO A 113 14.89 -7.48 -1.70
C PRO A 113 13.79 -6.99 -2.67
N ASP A 114 12.72 -7.75 -2.90
CA ASP A 114 11.61 -7.36 -3.81
C ASP A 114 10.48 -6.60 -3.10
N THR A 115 10.80 -5.98 -1.97
CA THR A 115 9.85 -5.16 -1.23
C THR A 115 9.39 -3.96 -2.05
N ILE A 116 8.08 -3.73 -2.03
CA ILE A 116 7.39 -2.55 -2.53
C ILE A 116 7.04 -1.62 -1.38
N ALA A 117 6.52 -2.14 -0.27
CA ALA A 117 6.18 -1.31 0.89
C ALA A 117 6.39 -2.03 2.23
N VAL A 118 6.87 -1.27 3.21
CA VAL A 118 6.94 -1.67 4.63
C VAL A 118 6.09 -0.71 5.45
N HIS A 119 5.05 -1.21 6.09
CA HIS A 119 4.07 -0.44 6.87
C HIS A 119 4.31 -0.59 8.39
N LEU A 120 3.67 0.24 9.22
CA LEU A 120 3.83 0.28 10.67
C LEU A 120 5.24 0.67 11.15
N LEU A 121 5.90 1.58 10.42
CA LEU A 121 7.13 2.26 10.83
C LEU A 121 6.84 3.36 11.86
N LYS A 122 6.19 2.99 12.96
CA LYS A 122 5.64 3.91 13.97
C LYS A 122 6.70 4.64 14.82
N ASN A 123 7.97 4.33 14.65
CA ASN A 123 9.07 4.95 15.40
C ASN A 123 10.35 5.05 14.57
N GLN A 124 11.28 5.87 15.04
CA GLN A 124 12.54 6.16 14.34
C GLN A 124 13.42 4.93 14.16
N GLU A 125 13.44 4.01 15.13
CA GLU A 125 14.25 2.78 15.06
C GLU A 125 13.82 1.92 13.86
N LYS A 126 12.51 1.71 13.68
CA LYS A 126 11.97 0.96 12.54
C LYS A 126 12.31 1.61 11.20
N TRP A 127 12.25 2.94 11.14
CA TRP A 127 12.68 3.70 9.96
C TRP A 127 14.16 3.48 9.66
N ILE A 128 15.05 3.66 10.64
CA ILE A 128 16.49 3.49 10.47
C ILE A 128 16.81 2.07 9.98
N ARG A 129 16.23 1.04 10.62
CA ARG A 129 16.43 -0.36 10.22
C ARG A 129 15.99 -0.63 8.78
N THR A 130 14.83 -0.09 8.39
CA THR A 130 14.29 -0.25 7.03
C THR A 130 15.18 0.45 6.00
N LEU A 131 15.55 1.72 6.24
CA LEU A 131 16.39 2.50 5.32
C LEU A 131 17.80 1.92 5.18
N ASN A 132 18.37 1.39 6.27
CA ASN A 132 19.67 0.73 6.26
C ASN A 132 19.63 -0.57 5.46
N TYR A 133 18.60 -1.41 5.65
CA TYR A 133 18.46 -2.66 4.90
C TYR A 133 18.41 -2.42 3.39
N PHE A 134 17.67 -1.39 2.95
CA PHE A 134 17.56 -1.04 1.53
C PHE A 134 18.66 -0.08 1.05
N ASN A 135 19.67 0.17 1.87
CA ASN A 135 20.84 0.99 1.54
C ASN A 135 20.51 2.41 1.02
N VAL A 136 19.37 2.97 1.46
CA VAL A 136 18.78 4.21 0.90
C VAL A 136 19.65 5.43 1.16
N THR A 137 20.27 5.47 2.33
CA THR A 137 21.02 6.63 2.82
C THR A 137 22.51 6.60 2.47
N SER A 138 23.03 5.47 1.99
CA SER A 138 24.47 5.23 1.81
C SER A 138 25.19 6.24 0.91
N ASN A 139 24.48 6.78 -0.08
CA ASN A 139 25.03 7.73 -1.05
C ASN A 139 24.44 9.14 -0.89
N LEU A 140 23.66 9.38 0.17
CA LEU A 140 23.10 10.71 0.41
C LEU A 140 24.21 11.64 0.91
N LYS A 141 24.31 12.81 0.28
CA LYS A 141 25.17 13.89 0.77
C LYS A 141 24.49 14.61 1.94
N PRO A 142 25.23 15.25 2.85
CA PRO A 142 24.64 16.12 3.86
C PRO A 142 23.71 17.17 3.23
N SER A 143 22.56 17.43 3.86
CA SER A 143 21.56 18.38 3.41
C SER A 143 20.93 19.08 4.62
N LYS A 144 20.38 20.28 4.42
CA LYS A 144 19.55 20.95 5.45
C LYS A 144 18.16 20.33 5.58
N LEU A 145 17.76 19.47 4.64
CA LEU A 145 16.43 18.86 4.59
C LEU A 145 16.33 17.55 5.40
N TYR A 146 17.45 16.93 5.76
CA TYR A 146 17.48 15.66 6.49
C TYR A 146 18.79 15.51 7.26
N HIS A 147 18.76 14.64 8.27
CA HIS A 147 19.95 14.26 9.04
C HIS A 147 20.28 12.79 8.73
N ILE A 148 21.54 12.51 8.43
CA ILE A 148 22.07 11.14 8.31
C ILE A 148 22.67 10.78 9.67
N PRO A 149 22.33 9.63 10.27
CA PRO A 149 22.94 9.15 11.51
C PRO A 149 24.46 9.00 11.41
#